data_AF-A0A285UKF7-F1
#
_entry.id   AF-A0A285UKF7-F1
#
_cell.length_a   1.000
_cell.length_b   1.000
_cell.length_c   1.000
_cell.angle_alpha   90.00
_cell.angle_beta   90.00
_cell.angle_gamma   90.00
#
_symmetry.space_group_name_H-M   'P 1'
#
loop_
_entity.id
_entity.type
_entity.pdbx_description
1 polymer ?
#
loop_
_entity_poly.entity_id
_entity_poly.type
_entity_poly.pdbx_seq_one_letter_code
_entity_poly.pdbx_strand_id
1 'polypeptide(L)' 'MNETAGMKDADIINSIAEQLRIESGSNLPRDYFLAQARLQLSRKQAPHGTKDEKYHSSACFDAWAKPEHGRLSN' A
#
# COMPACT_ATOMS: atom_id res chain seq x y z
N MET A 1 -6.98 -2.09 32.68
CA MET A 1 -8.28 -2.51 32.09
C MET A 1 -8.35 -1.94 30.68
N ASN A 2 -7.78 -2.65 29.71
CA ASN A 2 -7.58 -2.15 28.35
C ASN A 2 -7.76 -3.28 27.30
N GLU A 3 -8.49 -4.33 27.68
CA GLU A 3 -8.81 -5.47 26.79
C GLU A 3 -9.98 -5.16 25.85
N THR A 4 -10.85 -4.21 26.22
CA THR A 4 -12.03 -3.84 25.41
C THR A 4 -11.70 -3.03 24.16
N ALA A 5 -10.53 -2.38 24.11
CA ALA A 5 -10.07 -1.67 22.92
C ALA A 5 -9.58 -2.65 21.84
N GLY A 6 -8.80 -3.66 22.23
CA GLY A 6 -8.27 -4.66 21.30
C GLY A 6 -9.34 -5.55 20.64
N MET A 7 -10.41 -5.88 21.37
CA MET A 7 -11.55 -6.60 20.77
C MET A 7 -12.28 -5.77 19.72
N LYS A 8 -12.51 -4.48 19.98
CA LYS A 8 -13.17 -3.57 19.03
C LYS A 8 -12.37 -3.38 17.75
N ASP A 9 -11.04 -3.30 17.86
CA ASP A 9 -10.16 -3.15 16.70
C ASP A 9 -10.19 -4.40 15.81
N ALA A 10 -10.22 -5.60 16.41
CA ALA A 10 -10.33 -6.85 15.68
C ALA A 10 -11.67 -6.95 14.92
N ASP A 11 -12.77 -6.54 15.54
CA ASP A 11 -14.10 -6.54 14.91
C ASP A 11 -14.17 -5.57 13.72
N ILE A 12 -13.57 -4.38 13.85
CA ILE A 12 -13.48 -3.40 12.76
C ILE A 12 -12.66 -3.95 11.60
N ILE A 13 -11.49 -4.54 11.87
CA ILE A 13 -10.64 -5.15 10.84
C ILE A 13 -11.39 -6.27 10.11
N ASN A 14 -12.11 -7.12 10.85
CA ASN A 14 -12.90 -8.20 10.29
C ASN A 14 -14.03 -7.69 9.38
N SER A 15 -14.74 -6.63 9.81
CA SER A 15 -15.81 -6.02 9.00
C SER A 15 -15.28 -5.44 7.70
N ILE A 16 -14.14 -4.73 7.74
CA ILE A 16 -13.52 -4.15 6.54
C ILE A 16 -13.02 -5.26 5.61
N ALA A 17 -12.38 -6.30 6.15
CA ALA A 17 -11.90 -7.41 5.35
C ALA A 17 -13.04 -8.15 4.61
N GLU A 18 -14.17 -8.34 5.28
CA GLU A 18 -15.34 -8.98 4.67
C GLU A 18 -15.96 -8.10 3.58
N GLN A 19 -16.06 -6.81 3.81
CA GLN A 19 -16.51 -5.86 2.78
C GLN A 19 -15.59 -5.87 1.56
N LEU A 20 -14.27 -5.84 1.76
CA LEU A 20 -13.29 -5.92 0.67
C LEU A 20 -13.40 -7.22 -0.11
N ARG A 21 -13.68 -8.34 0.57
CA ARG A 21 -13.89 -9.64 -0.08
C ARG A 21 -15.11 -9.61 -0.99
N ILE A 22 -16.23 -9.08 -0.51
CA ILE A 22 -17.48 -8.97 -1.26
C ILE A 22 -17.31 -8.03 -2.46
N GLU A 23 -16.74 -6.84 -2.24
CA GLU A 23 -16.52 -5.85 -3.28
C GLU A 23 -15.54 -6.32 -4.37
N SER A 24 -14.48 -7.01 -3.96
CA SER A 24 -13.44 -7.48 -4.89
C SER A 24 -13.93 -8.63 -5.77
N GLY A 25 -14.98 -9.35 -5.38
CA GLY A 25 -15.48 -10.54 -6.09
C GLY A 25 -14.43 -11.64 -6.30
N SER A 26 -13.30 -11.55 -5.60
CA SER A 26 -12.11 -12.35 -5.84
C SER A 26 -12.06 -13.50 -4.85
N ASN A 27 -11.69 -14.69 -5.32
CA ASN A 27 -11.57 -15.88 -4.50
C ASN A 27 -10.21 -15.95 -3.78
N LEU A 28 -9.74 -14.81 -3.26
CA LEU A 28 -8.50 -14.74 -2.50
C LEU A 28 -8.73 -15.20 -1.06
N PRO A 29 -7.68 -15.71 -0.38
CA PRO A 29 -7.79 -16.10 1.01
C PRO A 29 -8.18 -14.93 1.92
N ARG A 30 -8.92 -15.22 3.00
CA ARG A 30 -9.34 -14.22 3.99
C ARG A 30 -8.18 -13.40 4.56
N ASP A 31 -7.01 -14.02 4.75
CA ASP A 31 -5.81 -13.38 5.29
C ASP A 31 -5.31 -12.22 4.42
N TYR A 32 -5.49 -12.32 3.10
CA TYR A 32 -5.19 -11.23 2.18
C TYR A 32 -6.04 -9.99 2.51
N PHE A 33 -7.34 -10.17 2.69
CA PHE A 33 -8.26 -9.08 3.00
C PHE A 33 -8.06 -8.51 4.40
N LEU A 34 -7.66 -9.33 5.38
CA LEU A 34 -7.28 -8.84 6.72
C LEU A 34 -6.02 -7.97 6.66
N ALA A 35 -5.00 -8.38 5.90
CA ALA A 35 -3.80 -7.60 5.70
C ALA A 35 -4.11 -6.26 5.02
N GLN A 36 -4.98 -6.27 4.00
CA GLN A 36 -5.44 -5.07 3.32
C GLN A 36 -6.27 -4.15 4.23
N ALA A 37 -7.16 -4.70 5.06
CA ALA A 37 -7.94 -3.95 6.04
C ALA A 37 -7.03 -3.26 7.08
N ARG A 38 -6.03 -3.98 7.60
CA ARG A 38 -5.01 -3.41 8.51
C ARG A 38 -4.23 -2.28 7.85
N LEU A 39 -3.85 -2.46 6.58
CA LEU A 39 -3.14 -1.43 5.81
C LEU A 39 -4.01 -0.18 5.58
N GLN A 40 -5.31 -0.34 5.33
CA GLN A 40 -6.22 0.81 5.19
C GLN A 40 -6.37 1.57 6.49
N LEU A 41 -6.46 0.87 7.63
CA LEU A 41 -6.53 1.51 8.95
C LEU A 41 -5.24 2.23 9.30
N SER A 42 -4.07 1.63 9.02
CA SER A 42 -2.77 2.29 9.25
C SER A 42 -2.57 3.50 8.34
N ARG A 43 -3.06 3.44 7.09
CA ARG A 43 -3.05 4.59 6.16
C ARG A 43 -3.96 5.74 6.58
N LYS A 44 -5.10 5.46 7.22
CA LYS A 44 -5.99 6.50 7.77
C LYS A 44 -5.43 7.17 9.03
N GLN A 45 -4.57 6.46 9.76
CA GLN A 45 -3.89 7.00 10.96
C GLN A 45 -2.57 7.70 10.64
N ALA A 46 -1.94 7.39 9.51
CA ALA A 46 -0.84 8.20 9.01
C ALA A 46 -1.41 9.55 8.53
N PRO A 47 -0.95 10.70 9.07
CA PRO A 47 -1.22 11.96 8.40
C PRO A 47 -0.66 11.80 6.99
N HIS A 48 -1.52 12.00 5.99
CA HIS A 48 -1.12 12.12 4.61
C HIS A 48 -0.15 13.32 4.54
N GLY A 49 1.14 13.07 4.77
CA GLY A 49 2.21 13.94 4.34
C GLY A 49 2.03 14.06 2.84
N THR A 50 1.43 15.19 2.43
CA THR A 50 1.50 15.82 1.12
C THR A 50 2.12 14.92 0.04
N LYS A 51 1.27 14.26 -0.74
CA LYS A 51 1.65 13.86 -2.10
C LYS A 51 1.78 15.12 -2.95
N ASP A 52 2.83 15.89 -2.69
CA ASP A 52 3.29 16.99 -3.54
C ASP A 52 4.80 17.23 -3.40
N GLU A 53 5.55 16.30 -2.84
CA GLU A 53 6.99 16.25 -3.10
C GLU A 53 7.21 15.38 -4.34
N LYS A 54 7.24 16.09 -5.47
CA LYS A 54 7.96 15.76 -6.71
C LYS A 54 8.72 14.44 -6.60
N TYR A 55 8.22 13.44 -7.33
CA TYR A 55 9.01 12.31 -7.79
C TYR A 55 10.20 12.85 -8.60
N HIS A 56 11.25 13.29 -7.92
CA HIS A 56 12.55 13.50 -8.54
C HIS A 56 13.12 12.10 -8.75
N SER A 57 13.11 11.65 -10.00
CA SER A 57 13.91 10.48 -10.40
C SER A 57 15.32 10.71 -9.87
N SER A 58 15.80 9.80 -9.02
CA SER A 58 17.19 9.82 -8.63
C SER A 58 18.02 9.65 -9.90
N ALA A 59 19.17 10.32 -10.00
CA ALA A 59 20.06 10.19 -11.16
C ALA A 59 20.45 8.72 -11.45
N CYS A 60 20.35 7.85 -10.43
CA CYS A 60 20.51 6.41 -10.54
C CYS A 60 19.45 5.74 -11.43
N PHE A 61 18.20 6.20 -11.39
CA PHE A 61 17.12 5.67 -12.24
C PHE A 61 17.31 6.08 -13.70
N ASP A 62 17.71 7.34 -13.94
CA ASP A 62 18.00 7.82 -15.30
C ASP A 62 19.22 7.13 -15.94
N ALA A 63 20.21 6.73 -15.13
CA ALA A 63 21.36 5.97 -15.59
C ALA A 63 21.00 4.52 -15.99
N TRP A 64 20.04 3.90 -15.32
CA TRP A 64 19.56 2.56 -15.66
C TRP A 64 18.58 2.55 -16.84
N ALA A 65 17.79 3.61 -16.99
CA ALA A 65 16.76 3.72 -18.02
C ALA A 65 17.28 4.16 -19.41
N LYS A 66 18.54 4.63 -19.51
CA LYS A 66 19.14 4.94 -20.81
C LYS A 66 19.72 3.66 -21.42
N PRO A 67 19.20 3.18 -22.57
CA PRO A 67 19.96 2.23 -23.37
C PRO A 67 21.21 2.97 -23.84
N GLU A 68 22.36 2.38 -23.55
CA GLU A 68 23.69 2.81 -24.02
C GLU A 68 23.65 2.90 -25.56
N HIS A 69 23.20 4.03 -26.11
CA HIS A 69 23.28 4.26 -27.55
C HIS A 69 24.76 4.41 -27.86
N GLY A 70 25.29 3.33 -28.43
CA GLY A 70 26.68 3.16 -28.78
C GLY A 70 27.24 4.42 -29.42
N ARG A 71 28.28 4.95 -28.77
CA ARG A 71 29.14 5.98 -29.35
C ARG A 71 30.01 5.34 -30.44
N LEU A 72 29.41 5.08 -31.60
CA LEU A 72 30.11 5.03 -32.88
C LEU A 72 29.95 6.41 -33.53
N SER A 73 31.03 7.20 -33.49
CA SER A 73 31.35 8.42 -34.27
C SER A 73 32.56 9.04 -33.56
N ASN A 74 33.78 9.15 -34.09
CA ASN A 74 34.39 8.99 -35.42
C ASN A 74 35.77 8.38 -35.22
#